data_AF-A0A6B3HGY9-F1
#
_entry.id   AF-A0A6B3HGY9-F1
#
_cell.length_a   1.000
_cell.length_b   1.000
_cell.length_c   1.000
_cell.angle_alpha   90.00
_cell.angle_beta   90.00
_cell.angle_gamma   90.00
#
_symmetry.space_group_name_H-M   'P 1'
#
loop_
_entity.id
_entity.type
_entity.pdbx_description
1 polymer ?
#
loop_
_entity_poly.entity_id
_entity_poly.type
_entity_poly.pdbx_seq_one_letter_code
_entity_poly.pdbx_strand_id
1 'polypeptide(L)'
;MVSASDRVTNPAKDPATAPARTSVWLDRRTPSRTRRTESPAGLDRNRITEASVRLLDAEGLAKFSMRRLAAELDVTAMSLYWYVDTKDDLLELALDAVYAEIAPPREDADWRERLRDLARSYRELLVRHIWISPLAGTF
;
A
#
# COMPACT_ATOMS: atom_id res chain seq x y z
N MET A 1 -27.36 -22.22 -47.49
CA MET A 1 -28.02 -20.97 -47.06
C MET A 1 -28.51 -21.24 -45.63
N VAL A 2 -28.04 -20.67 -44.51
CA VAL A 2 -27.21 -19.52 -44.10
C VAL A 2 -26.70 -19.89 -42.68
N SER A 3 -25.38 -19.83 -42.41
CA SER A 3 -24.70 -18.89 -41.48
C SER A 3 -25.39 -18.72 -40.12
N ALA A 4 -24.80 -19.18 -39.00
CA ALA A 4 -23.65 -18.62 -38.27
C ALA A 4 -24.15 -18.04 -36.94
N SER A 5 -23.61 -18.56 -35.83
CA SER A 5 -23.42 -17.74 -34.64
C SER A 5 -22.25 -18.35 -33.89
N ASP A 6 -21.08 -17.86 -34.29
CA ASP A 6 -19.86 -17.93 -33.50
C ASP A 6 -20.17 -17.48 -32.08
N ARG A 7 -20.07 -18.41 -31.12
CA ARG A 7 -19.84 -18.04 -29.73
C ARG A 7 -18.44 -17.44 -29.68
N VAL A 8 -18.35 -16.13 -29.81
CA VAL A 8 -17.17 -15.36 -29.43
C VAL A 8 -17.00 -15.56 -27.92
N THR A 9 -16.17 -16.52 -27.54
CA THR A 9 -15.65 -16.66 -26.20
C THR A 9 -14.84 -15.41 -25.92
N ASN A 10 -15.40 -14.47 -25.16
CA ASN A 10 -14.70 -13.25 -24.76
C ASN A 10 -13.48 -13.62 -23.89
N PRO A 11 -12.24 -13.43 -24.36
CA PRO A 11 -11.04 -13.83 -23.63
C PRO A 11 -10.70 -12.89 -22.45
N ALA A 12 -11.48 -11.83 -22.24
CA ALA A 12 -11.19 -10.80 -21.24
C ALA A 12 -11.61 -11.15 -19.79
N LYS A 13 -12.00 -12.39 -19.50
CA LYS A 13 -12.46 -12.82 -18.17
C LYS A 13 -11.62 -13.96 -17.57
N ASP A 14 -10.37 -14.09 -18.02
CA ASP A 14 -9.41 -14.99 -17.40
C ASP A 14 -8.60 -14.18 -16.37
N PRO A 15 -8.77 -14.41 -15.05
CA PRO A 15 -8.02 -13.67 -14.02
C PRO A 15 -6.51 -13.94 -14.10
N ALA A 16 -6.09 -14.95 -14.86
CA ALA A 16 -4.69 -15.29 -15.13
C ALA A 16 -4.01 -14.36 -16.17
N THR A 17 -4.77 -13.52 -16.89
CA THR A 17 -4.24 -12.67 -17.98
C THR A 17 -4.28 -11.18 -17.65
N ALA A 18 -4.65 -10.79 -16.43
CA ALA A 18 -4.49 -9.42 -15.98
C ALA A 18 -2.98 -9.10 -15.87
N PRO A 19 -2.48 -8.01 -16.49
CA PRO A 19 -1.08 -7.66 -16.37
C PRO A 19 -0.74 -7.46 -14.89
N ALA A 20 0.37 -8.06 -14.44
CA ALA A 20 0.86 -7.89 -13.07
C ALA A 20 1.00 -6.38 -12.80
N ARG A 21 0.29 -5.91 -11.78
CA ARG A 21 0.27 -4.50 -11.38
C ARG A 21 1.71 -4.06 -11.07
N THR A 22 2.14 -2.92 -11.59
CA THR A 22 3.46 -2.37 -11.24
C THR A 22 3.40 -1.81 -9.83
N SER A 23 4.22 -2.34 -8.92
CA SER A 23 4.36 -1.84 -7.55
C SER A 23 4.76 -0.35 -7.53
N VAL A 24 4.30 0.38 -6.51
CA VAL A 24 4.64 1.80 -6.30
C VAL A 24 6.15 2.02 -6.19
N TRP A 25 6.91 1.00 -5.81
CA TRP A 25 8.37 1.03 -5.66
C TRP A 25 9.14 0.87 -6.97
N LEU A 26 8.52 0.25 -7.97
CA LEU A 26 9.11 0.01 -9.29
C LEU A 26 8.69 1.08 -10.30
N ASP A 27 7.62 1.82 -10.00
CA ASP A 27 7.20 2.93 -10.83
C ASP A 27 8.21 4.08 -10.74
N ARG A 28 9.06 4.19 -11.78
CA ARG A 28 10.01 5.29 -11.96
C ARG A 28 9.36 6.63 -12.25
N ARG A 29 8.02 6.75 -12.20
CA ARG A 29 7.35 8.05 -12.18
C ARG A 29 7.73 8.78 -10.89
N THR A 30 8.84 9.50 -10.96
CA THR A 30 9.23 10.53 -10.00
C THR A 30 7.99 11.32 -9.63
N PRO A 31 7.57 11.39 -8.35
CA PRO A 31 6.40 12.17 -7.98
C PRO A 31 6.62 13.57 -8.54
N SER A 32 5.72 14.00 -9.42
CA SER A 32 5.90 15.24 -10.16
C SER A 32 6.11 16.39 -9.18
N ARG A 33 7.36 16.86 -9.04
CA ARG A 33 7.76 17.97 -8.16
C ARG A 33 7.04 19.28 -8.47
N THR A 34 6.26 19.32 -9.56
CA THR A 34 5.54 20.45 -10.12
C THR A 34 4.09 20.62 -9.64
N ARG A 35 3.53 19.76 -8.79
CA ARG A 35 2.13 19.89 -8.32
C ARG A 35 1.99 20.32 -6.85
N ARG A 36 2.93 21.18 -6.39
CA ARG A 36 3.01 21.69 -5.01
C ARG A 36 2.23 22.99 -4.79
N THR A 37 1.68 23.55 -5.86
CA THR A 37 0.80 24.70 -5.81
C THR A 37 -0.64 24.20 -5.70
N GLU A 38 -1.20 24.37 -4.50
CA GLU A 38 -2.62 24.25 -4.18
C GLU A 38 -3.16 22.81 -4.01
N SER A 39 -2.69 22.09 -2.99
CA SER A 39 -3.50 21.00 -2.42
C SER A 39 -4.72 21.61 -1.72
N PRO A 40 -5.96 21.30 -2.13
CA PRO A 40 -7.13 21.69 -1.36
C PRO A 40 -7.01 21.06 0.03
N ALA A 41 -6.99 21.86 1.09
CA ALA A 41 -6.99 21.43 2.50
C ALA A 41 -5.69 20.81 3.10
N GLY A 42 -4.50 21.07 2.53
CA GLY A 42 -3.23 20.63 3.16
C GLY A 42 -3.08 19.10 3.23
N LEU A 43 -3.63 18.42 2.23
CA LEU A 43 -3.50 16.99 2.03
C LEU A 43 -2.22 16.71 1.23
N ASP A 44 -1.42 15.76 1.71
CA ASP A 44 -0.28 15.22 0.98
C ASP A 44 -0.20 13.69 1.17
N ARG A 45 0.69 13.05 0.40
CA ARG A 45 0.84 11.59 0.43
C ARG A 45 1.28 11.09 1.82
N ASN A 46 2.15 11.79 2.53
CA ASN A 46 2.63 11.36 3.84
C ASN A 46 1.48 11.35 4.86
N ARG A 47 0.70 12.42 4.92
CA ARG A 47 -0.47 12.53 5.79
C ARG A 47 -1.51 11.45 5.50
N ILE A 48 -1.73 11.11 4.23
CA ILE A 48 -2.60 10.00 3.83
C ILE A 48 -2.05 8.66 4.31
N THR A 49 -0.76 8.40 4.13
CA THR A 49 -0.10 7.17 4.59
C THR A 49 -0.16 7.02 6.11
N GLU A 50 0.18 8.06 6.87
CA GLU A 50 0.11 8.05 8.33
C GLU A 50 -1.32 7.81 8.85
N ALA A 51 -2.32 8.46 8.24
CA ALA A 51 -3.72 8.21 8.59
C ALA A 51 -4.16 6.78 8.26
N SER A 52 -3.61 6.21 7.18
CA SER A 52 -3.86 4.82 6.81
C SER A 52 -3.30 3.86 7.84
N VAL A 53 -2.06 4.06 8.30
CA VAL A 53 -1.44 3.25 9.36
C VAL A 53 -2.27 3.32 10.64
N ARG A 54 -2.63 4.53 11.11
CA ARG A 54 -3.46 4.68 12.32
C ARG A 54 -4.81 3.97 12.21
N LEU A 55 -5.48 4.09 11.06
CA LEU A 55 -6.75 3.44 10.83
C LEU A 55 -6.63 1.91 10.76
N LEU A 56 -5.58 1.41 10.12
CA LEU A 56 -5.27 -0.02 10.05
C LEU A 56 -4.93 -0.60 11.43
N ASP A 57 -4.21 0.13 12.27
CA ASP A 57 -3.92 -0.28 13.65
C ASP A 57 -5.18 -0.32 14.51
N ALA A 58 -6.07 0.67 14.35
CA ALA A 58 -7.28 0.78 15.15
C ALA A 58 -8.39 -0.21 14.74
N GLU A 59 -8.57 -0.41 13.44
CA GLU A 59 -9.74 -1.13 12.91
C GLU A 59 -9.40 -2.42 12.15
N GLY A 60 -8.12 -2.61 11.80
CA GLY A 60 -7.65 -3.75 11.02
C GLY A 60 -7.97 -3.66 9.53
N LEU A 61 -7.33 -4.55 8.77
CA LEU A 61 -7.41 -4.58 7.31
C LEU A 61 -8.83 -4.80 6.76
N ALA A 62 -9.65 -5.59 7.48
CA ALA A 62 -11.01 -5.94 7.03
C ALA A 62 -11.95 -4.74 6.96
N LYS A 63 -11.76 -3.73 7.81
CA LYS A 63 -12.57 -2.50 7.84
C LYS A 63 -11.97 -1.38 7.00
N PHE A 64 -10.72 -1.54 6.57
CA PHE A 64 -10.00 -0.51 5.82
C PHE A 64 -10.54 -0.37 4.38
N SER A 65 -10.96 0.85 4.04
CA SER A 65 -11.40 1.23 2.69
C SER A 65 -11.08 2.69 2.39
N MET A 66 -10.94 3.04 1.11
CA MET A 66 -10.70 4.42 0.67
C MET A 66 -11.76 5.39 1.18
N ARG A 67 -13.03 4.95 1.25
CA ARG A 67 -14.12 5.76 1.79
C ARG A 67 -13.99 5.99 3.30
N ARG A 68 -13.64 4.96 4.07
CA ARG A 68 -13.45 5.08 5.52
C ARG A 68 -12.26 5.99 5.84
N LEU A 69 -11.17 5.88 5.08
CA LEU A 69 -10.02 6.76 5.19
C LEU A 69 -10.34 8.20 4.80
N ALA A 70 -11.09 8.42 3.73
CA ALA A 70 -11.52 9.75 3.32
C ALA A 70 -12.38 10.42 4.40
N ALA A 71 -13.28 9.67 5.03
CA ALA A 71 -14.06 10.14 6.17
C ALA A 71 -13.19 10.47 7.39
N GLU A 72 -12.14 9.68 7.67
CA GLU A 72 -11.17 9.96 8.74
C GLU A 72 -10.42 11.28 8.51
N LEU A 73 -10.15 11.60 7.24
CA LEU A 73 -9.40 12.78 6.82
C LEU A 73 -10.28 14.00 6.52
N ASP A 74 -11.61 13.87 6.66
CA ASP A 74 -12.60 14.88 6.27
C ASP A 74 -12.46 15.37 4.81
N VAL A 75 -12.26 14.42 3.90
CA VAL A 75 -12.13 14.68 2.45
C VAL A 75 -12.99 13.73 1.63
N THR A 76 -13.10 13.97 0.32
CA THR A 76 -13.75 13.03 -0.58
C THR A 76 -12.80 11.87 -0.95
N ALA A 77 -13.35 10.69 -1.24
CA ALA A 77 -12.54 9.57 -1.73
C ALA A 77 -11.77 9.92 -3.02
N MET A 78 -12.37 10.73 -3.90
CA MET A 78 -11.72 11.21 -5.11
C MET A 78 -10.45 12.02 -4.81
N SER A 79 -10.45 12.82 -3.73
CA SER A 79 -9.28 13.57 -3.28
C SER A 79 -8.09 12.67 -2.97
N LEU A 80 -8.30 11.47 -2.43
CA LEU A 80 -7.22 10.52 -2.15
C LEU A 80 -6.59 9.97 -3.43
N TYR A 81 -7.42 9.67 -4.44
CA TYR A 81 -6.95 9.13 -5.71
C TYR A 81 -6.07 10.09 -6.53
N TRP A 82 -6.01 11.37 -6.15
CA TRP A 82 -5.03 12.30 -6.70
C TRP A 82 -3.59 12.01 -6.25
N TYR A 83 -3.42 11.31 -5.13
CA TYR A 83 -2.10 11.03 -4.50
C TYR A 83 -1.67 9.57 -4.63
N VAL A 84 -2.63 8.65 -4.79
CA VAL A 84 -2.42 7.21 -4.92
C VAL A 84 -3.35 6.65 -5.98
N ASP A 85 -2.85 5.78 -6.87
CA ASP A 85 -3.67 5.27 -7.98
C ASP A 85 -4.67 4.22 -7.50
N THR A 86 -4.29 3.40 -6.52
CA THR A 86 -5.12 2.30 -6.00
C THR A 86 -5.06 2.19 -4.48
N LYS A 87 -5.99 1.40 -3.91
CA LYS A 87 -5.94 1.00 -2.49
C LYS A 87 -4.67 0.22 -2.19
N ASP A 88 -4.24 -0.64 -3.12
CA ASP A 88 -3.07 -1.50 -2.96
C ASP A 88 -1.77 -0.67 -2.93
N ASP A 89 -1.66 0.37 -3.75
CA ASP A 89 -0.54 1.32 -3.67
C ASP A 89 -0.45 1.98 -2.29
N LEU A 90 -1.61 2.34 -1.73
CA LEU A 90 -1.65 2.93 -0.40
C LEU A 90 -1.26 1.93 0.70
N LEU A 91 -1.64 0.66 0.55
CA LEU A 91 -1.22 -0.40 1.45
C LEU A 91 0.29 -0.65 1.34
N GLU A 92 0.87 -0.62 0.13
CA GLU A 92 2.32 -0.71 -0.07
C GLU A 92 3.06 0.46 0.58
N LEU A 93 2.55 1.69 0.46
CA LEU A 93 3.11 2.87 1.14
C LEU A 93 3.00 2.77 2.67
N ALA A 94 1.89 2.24 3.19
CA ALA A 94 1.71 2.02 4.62
C ALA A 94 2.67 0.95 5.16
N LEU A 95 2.89 -0.13 4.39
CA LEU A 95 3.86 -1.18 4.73
C LEU A 95 5.27 -0.61 4.84
N ASP A 96 5.71 0.18 3.87
CA ASP A 96 7.03 0.81 3.91
C ASP A 96 7.19 1.77 5.09
N ALA A 97 6.18 2.60 5.36
CA ALA A 97 6.19 3.50 6.50
C ALA A 97 6.37 2.76 7.83
N VAL A 98 5.75 1.59 7.98
CA VAL A 98 5.91 0.76 9.17
C VAL A 98 7.23 0.00 9.18
N TYR A 99 7.69 -0.53 8.03
CA TYR A 99 9.00 -1.19 7.94
C TYR A 99 10.16 -0.24 8.25
N ALA A 100 10.00 1.06 8.03
CA ALA A 100 10.95 2.08 8.44
C ALA A 100 11.12 2.19 9.97
N GLU A 101 10.22 1.61 10.78
CA GLU A 101 10.39 1.51 12.24
C GLU A 101 11.46 0.48 12.65
N ILE A 102 11.85 -0.43 11.74
CA ILE A 102 12.92 -1.39 12.01
C ILE A 102 14.25 -0.64 12.11
N ALA A 103 14.83 -0.65 13.30
CA ALA A 103 16.13 -0.05 13.52
C ALA A 103 17.20 -0.71 12.65
N PRO A 104 18.14 0.08 12.08
CA PRO A 104 19.26 -0.49 11.35
C PRO A 104 20.09 -1.37 12.28
N PRO A 105 20.62 -2.50 11.78
CA PRO A 105 21.39 -3.41 12.61
C PRO A 105 22.67 -2.73 13.09
N ARG A 106 23.03 -2.96 14.36
CA ARG A 106 24.27 -2.47 14.94
C ARG A 106 25.49 -2.91 14.13
N GLU A 107 26.38 -1.97 13.83
CA GLU A 107 27.58 -2.24 13.02
C GLU A 107 28.69 -2.98 13.80
N ASP A 108 28.68 -2.87 15.13
CA ASP A 108 29.69 -3.41 16.04
C ASP A 108 29.41 -4.85 16.53
N ALA A 109 28.31 -5.45 16.10
CA ALA A 109 27.87 -6.79 16.55
C ALA A 109 28.21 -7.91 15.54
N ASP A 110 28.35 -9.16 16.02
CA ASP A 110 28.49 -10.32 15.14
C ASP A 110 27.25 -10.47 14.25
N TRP A 111 27.43 -11.04 13.05
CA TRP A 111 26.34 -11.19 12.09
C TRP A 111 25.15 -11.98 12.64
N ARG A 112 25.39 -12.95 13.55
CA ARG A 112 24.30 -13.70 14.21
C ARG A 112 23.50 -12.84 15.18
N GLU A 113 24.16 -11.93 15.87
CA GLU A 113 23.50 -10.99 16.80
C GLU A 113 22.67 -9.98 16.01
N ARG A 114 23.24 -9.42 14.94
CA ARG A 114 22.54 -8.53 14.02
C ARG A 114 21.27 -9.17 13.45
N LEU A 115 21.35 -10.45 13.06
CA LEU A 115 20.18 -11.18 12.57
C LEU A 115 19.12 -11.41 13.65
N ARG A 116 19.54 -11.68 14.90
CA ARG A 116 18.60 -11.82 16.03
C ARG A 116 17.90 -10.50 16.34
N ASP A 117 18.62 -9.38 16.30
CA ASP A 117 18.04 -8.06 16.55
C ASP A 117 17.04 -7.65 15.47
N LEU A 118 17.38 -7.92 14.21
CA LEU A 118 16.47 -7.75 13.09
C LEU A 118 15.20 -8.60 13.25
N ALA A 119 15.35 -9.88 13.59
CA ALA A 119 14.22 -10.78 13.79
C ALA A 119 13.31 -10.35 14.97
N ARG A 120 13.89 -9.83 16.05
CA ARG A 120 13.13 -9.27 17.19
C ARG A 120 12.36 -8.03 16.77
N SER A 121 13.02 -7.09 16.11
CA SER A 121 12.40 -5.84 15.63
C SER A 121 11.25 -6.13 14.66
N TYR A 122 11.48 -7.06 13.72
CA TYR A 122 10.45 -7.51 12.80
C TYR A 122 9.26 -8.15 13.53
N ARG A 123 9.50 -9.01 14.52
CA ARG A 123 8.44 -9.59 15.35
C ARG A 123 7.67 -8.52 16.12
N GLU A 124 8.35 -7.55 16.73
CA GLU A 124 7.71 -6.45 17.46
C GLU A 124 6.80 -5.63 16.56
N LEU A 125 7.27 -5.32 15.35
CA LEU A 125 6.49 -4.67 14.31
C LEU A 125 5.24 -5.47 13.94
N LEU A 126 5.36 -6.78 13.70
CA LEU A 126 4.20 -7.64 13.37
C LEU A 126 3.17 -7.70 14.52
N VAL A 127 3.62 -7.67 15.77
CA VAL A 127 2.73 -7.67 16.94
C VAL A 127 2.05 -6.31 17.11
N ARG A 128 2.76 -5.21 16.85
CA ARG A 128 2.23 -3.84 16.91
C ARG A 128 1.22 -3.57 15.80
N HIS A 129 1.50 -4.05 14.59
CA HIS A 129 0.74 -3.79 13.38
C HIS A 129 0.23 -5.11 12.78
N ILE A 130 -0.76 -5.72 13.44
CA ILE A 130 -1.26 -7.07 13.11
C ILE A 130 -1.78 -7.21 11.67
N TRP A 131 -2.17 -6.10 11.04
CA TRP A 131 -2.63 -6.05 9.65
C TRP A 131 -1.52 -6.32 8.63
N ILE A 132 -0.24 -6.30 9.03
CA ILE A 132 0.90 -6.56 8.14
C ILE A 132 1.03 -8.04 7.79
N SER A 133 0.79 -8.94 8.76
CA SER A 133 0.94 -10.38 8.55
C SER A 133 0.22 -10.92 7.30
N PRO A 134 -1.05 -10.59 7.02
CA PRO A 134 -1.73 -11.04 5.81
C PRO A 134 -1.21 -10.38 4.51
N LEU A 135 -0.47 -9.27 4.59
CA LEU A 135 0.03 -8.53 3.42
C LEU A 135 1.49 -8.86 3.08
N ALA A 136 2.27 -9.39 4.02
CA ALA A 136 3.73 -9.58 3.94
C ALA A 136 4.22 -10.57 2.85
N GLY A 137 3.35 -11.03 1.94
CA GLY A 137 3.70 -11.85 0.78
C GLY A 137 2.73 -11.70 -0.39
N THR A 138 1.98 -10.59 -0.45
CA THR A 138 0.91 -10.38 -1.46
C THR A 138 1.30 -9.42 -2.57
N PHE A 139 2.32 -8.58 -2.34
CA PHE A 139 2.80 -7.57 -3.28
C PHE A 139 4.20 -7.92 -3.81
#